data_AF-A0A944XR10-F1
#
_entry.id   AF-A0A944XR10-F1
#
_cell.length_a   1.000
_cell.length_b   1.000
_cell.length_c   1.000
_cell.angle_alpha   90.00
_cell.angle_beta   90.00
_cell.angle_gamma   90.00
#
_symmetry.space_group_name_H-M   'P 1'
#
loop_
_entity.id
_entity.type
_entity.pdbx_description
1 polymer ?
#
loop_
_entity_poly.entity_id
_entity_poly.type
_entity_poly.pdbx_seq_one_letter_code
_entity_poly.pdbx_strand_id
1 'polypeptide(L)'
;MKKHTKVIALILAGTLLAVGSIQAADHHGKKQCGGKMMHMLEKLDLSDTQHTAIKTIKEAQHATKMAHKEQMKTIREGMRKQVESDTMDISEVRNLAHQKALLVETMTVMKAQSMHQIHQQLTADQRAKLNRMKDKMHKKMQEKQDHKH
;
A
#
# COMPACT_ATOMS: atom_id res chain seq x y z
N MET A 1 61.15 -4.81 4.15
CA MET A 1 61.47 -6.26 4.10
C MET A 1 60.65 -6.90 5.22
N LYS A 2 59.70 -7.81 5.03
CA LYS A 2 59.68 -9.03 4.22
C LYS A 2 58.28 -9.22 3.60
N LYS A 3 58.28 -9.77 2.38
CA LYS A 3 57.12 -10.12 1.56
C LYS A 3 56.68 -11.54 1.96
N HIS A 4 55.38 -11.81 2.00
CA HIS A 4 54.89 -13.18 1.85
C HIS A 4 53.83 -13.26 0.75
N THR A 5 54.02 -14.28 -0.07
CA THR A 5 53.52 -14.47 -1.42
C THR A 5 52.35 -15.45 -1.44
N LYS A 6 51.51 -15.30 -2.46
CA LYS A 6 50.20 -15.90 -2.80
C LYS A 6 50.17 -17.44 -2.94
N VAL A 7 48.99 -18.04 -2.69
CA VAL A 7 48.40 -19.21 -3.40
C VAL A 7 46.85 -19.06 -3.30
N ILE A 8 46.12 -18.55 -4.28
CA ILE A 8 45.44 -19.21 -5.43
C ILE A 8 44.72 -20.53 -5.07
N ALA A 9 43.38 -20.46 -4.97
CA ALA A 9 42.50 -21.55 -5.36
C ALA A 9 41.33 -20.96 -6.16
N LEU A 10 41.22 -21.38 -7.40
CA LEU A 10 40.28 -20.96 -8.44
C LEU A 10 39.67 -22.25 -9.02
N ILE A 11 38.47 -22.17 -9.60
CA ILE A 11 37.79 -23.12 -10.52
C ILE A 11 36.79 -24.06 -9.79
N LEU A 12 35.48 -23.77 -9.78
CA LEU A 12 34.43 -23.84 -10.85
C LEU A 12 33.66 -25.17 -10.80
N ALA A 13 32.34 -25.08 -10.63
CA ALA A 13 31.30 -25.67 -11.49
C ALA A 13 30.02 -25.92 -10.66
N GLY A 14 28.86 -25.57 -11.22
CA GLY A 14 27.57 -25.74 -10.54
C GLY A 14 26.43 -24.95 -11.18
N THR A 15 26.40 -24.95 -12.51
CA THR A 15 25.30 -24.65 -13.44
C THR A 15 23.94 -24.26 -12.84
N LEU A 16 23.44 -23.11 -13.30
CA LEU A 16 22.05 -22.66 -13.19
C LEU A 16 21.07 -23.79 -13.58
N LEU A 17 20.17 -24.16 -12.65
CA LEU A 17 18.87 -24.68 -13.02
C LEU A 17 17.83 -23.58 -12.79
N ALA A 18 17.41 -22.98 -13.90
CA ALA A 18 16.20 -22.21 -13.98
C ALA A 18 15.01 -23.15 -13.75
N VAL A 19 14.35 -23.03 -12.60
CA VAL A 19 12.97 -23.48 -12.45
C VAL A 19 12.12 -22.22 -12.32
N GLY A 20 11.63 -21.76 -13.47
CA GLY A 20 10.61 -20.74 -13.55
C GLY A 20 9.33 -21.28 -12.94
N SER A 21 9.03 -20.85 -11.72
CA SER A 21 7.67 -20.84 -11.21
C SER A 21 7.19 -19.40 -11.26
N ILE A 22 6.64 -18.98 -12.40
CA ILE A 22 5.72 -17.84 -12.41
C ILE A 22 4.45 -18.34 -11.73
N GLN A 23 4.47 -18.41 -10.40
CA GLN A 23 3.25 -18.38 -9.63
C GLN A 23 2.75 -16.94 -9.75
N ALA A 24 1.83 -16.76 -10.69
CA ALA A 24 0.92 -15.63 -10.71
C ALA A 24 0.27 -15.59 -9.33
N ALA A 25 0.81 -14.75 -8.45
CA ALA A 25 0.19 -14.43 -7.19
C ALA A 25 -1.16 -13.82 -7.53
N ASP A 26 -2.21 -14.58 -7.25
CA ASP A 26 -3.60 -14.18 -7.35
C ASP A 26 -3.80 -12.94 -6.47
N HIS A 27 -3.60 -11.77 -7.05
CA HIS A 27 -3.75 -10.49 -6.39
C HIS A 27 -5.18 -9.99 -6.62
N HIS A 28 -6.15 -10.68 -6.01
CA HIS A 28 -7.40 -10.07 -5.58
C HIS A 28 -7.16 -9.11 -4.39
N GLY A 29 -6.22 -8.19 -4.58
CA GLY A 29 -6.08 -7.01 -3.74
C GLY A 29 -7.30 -6.13 -3.98
N LYS A 30 -8.31 -6.25 -3.10
CA LYS A 30 -9.42 -5.29 -2.99
C LYS A 30 -8.84 -3.90 -3.17
N LYS A 31 -9.11 -3.25 -4.32
CA LYS A 31 -8.66 -1.88 -4.61
C LYS A 31 -8.95 -1.04 -3.37
N GLN A 32 -7.88 -0.58 -2.71
CA GLN A 32 -7.94 0.22 -1.49
C GLN A 32 -9.04 1.29 -1.64
N CYS A 33 -9.98 1.34 -0.68
CA CYS A 33 -11.07 2.32 -0.67
C CYS A 33 -10.58 3.79 -0.79
N GLY A 34 -9.27 4.05 -0.62
CA GLY A 34 -8.68 5.38 -0.81
C GLY A 34 -8.74 5.90 -2.25
N GLY A 35 -8.49 5.07 -3.26
CA GLY A 35 -8.51 5.52 -4.67
C GLY A 35 -9.93 5.83 -5.16
N LYS A 36 -10.90 4.99 -4.76
CA LYS A 36 -12.32 5.20 -5.09
C LYS A 36 -12.86 6.48 -4.48
N MET A 37 -12.45 6.82 -3.26
CA MET A 37 -12.93 8.03 -2.60
C MET A 37 -12.44 9.31 -3.27
N MET A 38 -11.20 9.32 -3.78
CA MET A 38 -10.70 10.45 -4.57
C MET A 38 -11.51 10.67 -5.85
N HIS A 39 -11.83 9.59 -6.58
CA HIS A 39 -12.71 9.70 -7.74
C HIS A 39 -14.14 10.12 -7.40
N MET A 40 -14.59 9.93 -6.17
CA MET A 40 -15.89 10.47 -5.74
C MET A 40 -15.82 11.97 -5.53
N LEU A 41 -14.72 12.49 -4.97
CA LEU A 41 -14.53 13.93 -4.77
C LEU A 41 -14.47 14.69 -6.09
N GLU A 42 -13.86 14.10 -7.13
CA GLU A 42 -13.84 14.66 -8.49
C GLU A 42 -15.25 14.85 -9.10
N LYS A 43 -16.28 14.20 -8.54
CA LYS A 43 -17.68 14.29 -9.00
C LYS A 43 -18.54 15.22 -8.16
N LEU A 44 -17.96 15.96 -7.21
CA LEU A 44 -18.70 16.84 -6.31
C LEU A 44 -18.85 18.28 -6.84
N ASP A 45 -18.50 18.54 -8.11
CA ASP A 45 -18.59 19.87 -8.72
C ASP A 45 -17.93 20.92 -7.81
N LEU A 46 -16.65 20.69 -7.49
CA LEU A 46 -15.90 21.51 -6.55
C LEU A 46 -15.58 22.87 -7.18
N SER A 47 -15.63 23.94 -6.39
CA SER A 47 -15.11 25.24 -6.84
C SER A 47 -13.59 25.21 -7.00
N ASP A 48 -13.03 26.17 -7.74
CA ASP A 48 -11.57 26.31 -7.90
C ASP A 48 -10.85 26.49 -6.56
N THR A 49 -11.49 27.20 -5.62
CA THR A 49 -10.99 27.40 -4.26
C THR A 49 -10.96 26.08 -3.48
N GLN A 50 -12.01 25.27 -3.58
CA GLN A 50 -12.07 23.93 -2.97
C GLN A 50 -11.03 22.98 -3.59
N HIS A 51 -10.88 23.01 -4.91
CA HIS A 51 -9.88 22.23 -5.63
C HIS A 51 -8.46 22.55 -5.14
N THR A 52 -8.15 23.84 -5.01
CA THR A 52 -6.85 24.30 -4.52
C THR A 52 -6.60 23.84 -3.09
N ALA A 53 -7.57 24.05 -2.17
CA ALA A 53 -7.44 23.61 -0.78
C ALA A 53 -7.23 22.08 -0.67
N ILE A 54 -8.00 21.30 -1.43
CA ILE A 54 -7.88 19.84 -1.46
C ILE A 54 -6.52 19.41 -2.02
N LYS A 55 -5.99 20.11 -3.04
CA LYS A 55 -4.65 19.84 -3.59
C LYS A 55 -3.57 20.10 -2.54
N THR A 56 -3.61 21.24 -1.84
CA THR A 56 -2.66 21.57 -0.77
C THR A 56 -2.67 20.51 0.35
N ILE A 57 -3.86 20.06 0.78
CA ILE A 57 -3.98 18.98 1.79
C ILE A 57 -3.26 17.70 1.32
N LYS A 58 -3.39 17.33 0.04
CA LYS A 58 -2.75 16.12 -0.52
C LYS A 58 -1.24 16.29 -0.65
N GLU A 59 -0.78 17.46 -1.11
CA GLU A 59 0.63 17.76 -1.32
C GLU A 59 1.39 17.78 0.00
N ALA A 60 0.81 18.34 1.06
CA ALA A 60 1.39 18.36 2.41
C ALA A 60 1.71 16.96 2.95
N GLN A 61 0.99 15.93 2.49
CA GLN A 61 1.19 14.54 2.92
C GLN A 61 1.91 13.67 1.89
N HIS A 62 2.28 14.21 0.73
CA HIS A 62 2.78 13.41 -0.39
C HIS A 62 4.08 12.68 -0.06
N ALA A 63 5.08 13.40 0.47
CA ALA A 63 6.37 12.82 0.82
C ALA A 63 6.23 11.70 1.87
N THR A 64 5.49 11.97 2.95
CA THR A 64 5.20 10.99 4.01
C THR A 64 4.48 9.76 3.47
N LYS A 65 3.49 9.94 2.59
CA LYS A 65 2.79 8.83 1.93
C LYS A 65 3.73 7.98 1.08
N MET A 66 4.66 8.61 0.36
CA MET A 66 5.64 7.89 -0.46
C MET A 66 6.62 7.09 0.42
N ALA A 67 7.09 7.68 1.53
CA ALA A 67 7.92 6.98 2.50
C ALA A 67 7.21 5.76 3.10
N HIS A 68 5.95 5.90 3.53
CA HIS A 68 5.16 4.76 4.03
C HIS A 68 4.92 3.69 2.96
N LYS A 69 4.74 4.08 1.70
CA LYS A 69 4.60 3.10 0.60
C LYS A 69 5.88 2.28 0.42
N GLU A 70 7.05 2.91 0.50
CA GLU A 70 8.32 2.20 0.41
C GLU A 70 8.55 1.30 1.62
N GLN A 71 8.32 1.79 2.84
CA GLN A 71 8.39 0.97 4.06
C GLN A 71 7.51 -0.28 3.97
N MET A 72 6.27 -0.12 3.52
CA MET A 72 5.35 -1.24 3.34
C MET A 72 5.82 -2.22 2.26
N LYS A 73 6.45 -1.73 1.18
CA LYS A 73 7.05 -2.57 0.14
C LYS A 73 8.22 -3.38 0.73
N THR A 74 9.14 -2.75 1.45
CA THR A 74 10.25 -3.41 2.13
C THR A 74 9.76 -4.49 3.09
N ILE A 75 8.73 -4.22 3.90
CA ILE A 75 8.15 -5.21 4.82
C ILE A 75 7.59 -6.42 4.05
N ARG A 76 6.88 -6.19 2.94
CA ARG A 76 6.34 -7.28 2.10
C ARG A 76 7.44 -8.11 1.46
N GLU A 77 8.51 -7.47 0.99
CA GLU A 77 9.68 -8.16 0.44
C GLU A 77 10.39 -8.98 1.52
N GLY A 78 10.53 -8.44 2.74
CA GLY A 78 11.07 -9.18 3.89
C GLY A 78 10.24 -10.43 4.22
N MET A 79 8.91 -10.28 4.29
CA MET A 79 8.02 -11.42 4.53
C MET A 79 8.11 -12.46 3.41
N ARG A 80 8.19 -12.01 2.15
CA ARG A 80 8.34 -12.90 0.99
C ARG A 80 9.63 -13.71 1.06
N LYS A 81 10.74 -13.08 1.43
CA LYS A 81 12.04 -13.76 1.61
C LYS A 81 11.97 -14.86 2.68
N GLN A 82 11.26 -14.62 3.79
CA GLN A 82 11.08 -15.62 4.84
C GLN A 82 10.20 -16.81 4.39
N VAL A 83 9.28 -16.59 3.46
CA VAL A 83 8.46 -17.66 2.86
C VAL A 83 9.25 -18.46 1.83
N GLU A 84 10.13 -17.80 1.08
CA GLU A 84 10.94 -18.41 0.02
C GLU A 84 12.24 -19.07 0.54
N SER A 85 12.60 -18.88 1.81
CA SER A 85 13.80 -19.46 2.42
C SER A 85 13.61 -20.93 2.82
N ASP A 86 14.69 -21.72 2.73
CA ASP A 86 14.72 -23.13 3.17
C ASP A 86 14.36 -23.33 4.65
N THR A 87 14.63 -22.32 5.49
CA THR A 87 14.23 -22.30 6.90
C THR A 87 13.75 -20.90 7.26
N MET A 88 12.49 -20.82 7.64
CA MET A 88 11.83 -19.58 8.02
C MET A 88 12.20 -19.16 9.45
N ASP A 89 12.62 -17.91 9.63
CA ASP A 89 12.81 -17.30 10.95
C ASP A 89 11.49 -16.69 11.45
N ILE A 90 10.83 -17.41 12.37
CA ILE A 90 9.56 -16.99 12.96
C ILE A 90 9.70 -15.71 13.79
N SER A 91 10.86 -15.46 14.41
CA SER A 91 11.10 -14.23 15.17
C SER A 91 11.11 -13.02 14.23
N GLU A 92 11.79 -13.15 13.09
CA GLU A 92 11.82 -12.09 12.08
C GLU A 92 10.45 -11.88 11.42
N VAL A 93 9.70 -12.95 11.15
CA VAL A 93 8.31 -12.83 10.65
C VAL A 93 7.43 -12.08 11.64
N ARG A 94 7.54 -12.34 12.96
CA ARG A 94 6.81 -11.60 13.99
C ARG A 94 7.21 -10.12 14.03
N ASN A 95 8.50 -9.83 13.91
CA ASN A 95 9.02 -8.46 13.84
C ASN A 95 8.45 -7.70 12.62
N LEU A 96 8.52 -8.30 11.44
CA LEU A 96 7.95 -7.73 10.21
C LEU A 96 6.43 -7.52 10.32
N ALA A 97 5.71 -8.45 10.95
CA ALA A 97 4.28 -8.33 11.19
C ALA A 97 3.95 -7.16 12.14
N HIS A 98 4.75 -6.99 13.20
CA HIS A 98 4.60 -5.87 14.12
C HIS A 98 4.85 -4.52 13.42
N GLN A 99 5.93 -4.40 12.65
CA GLN A 99 6.22 -3.21 11.84
C GLN A 99 5.09 -2.90 10.86
N LYS A 100 4.53 -3.93 10.21
CA LYS A 100 3.37 -3.79 9.32
C LYS A 100 2.16 -3.22 10.07
N ALA A 101 1.87 -3.71 11.27
CA ALA A 101 0.72 -3.27 12.06
C ALA A 101 0.83 -1.77 12.41
N LEU A 102 1.97 -1.35 12.95
CA LEU A 102 2.24 0.06 13.27
C LEU A 102 2.14 0.97 12.05
N LEU A 103 2.66 0.52 10.91
CA LEU A 103 2.59 1.28 9.67
C LEU A 103 1.15 1.39 9.14
N VAL A 104 0.36 0.32 9.22
CA VAL A 104 -1.06 0.34 8.84
C VAL A 104 -1.86 1.29 9.75
N GLU A 105 -1.61 1.28 11.05
CA GLU A 105 -2.22 2.20 12.01
C GLU A 105 -1.92 3.65 11.62
N THR A 106 -0.64 3.98 11.46
CA THR A 106 -0.17 5.32 11.08
C THR A 106 -0.83 5.79 9.77
N MET A 107 -0.82 4.95 8.73
CA MET A 107 -1.44 5.28 7.45
C MET A 107 -2.97 5.45 7.56
N THR A 108 -3.62 4.72 8.46
CA THR A 108 -5.06 4.80 8.69
C THR A 108 -5.44 6.12 9.35
N VAL A 109 -4.73 6.51 10.40
CA VAL A 109 -4.92 7.81 11.07
C VAL A 109 -4.65 8.95 10.10
N MET A 110 -3.52 8.91 9.38
CA MET A 110 -3.17 9.93 8.38
C MET A 110 -4.30 10.10 7.36
N LYS A 111 -4.81 8.99 6.80
CA LYS A 111 -5.92 9.03 5.84
C LYS A 111 -7.20 9.60 6.44
N ALA A 112 -7.56 9.23 7.67
CA ALA A 112 -8.74 9.75 8.34
C ALA A 112 -8.65 11.27 8.53
N GLN A 113 -7.48 11.75 8.95
CA GLN A 113 -7.20 13.18 9.10
C GLN A 113 -7.33 13.95 7.77
N SER A 114 -6.71 13.48 6.68
CA SER A 114 -6.84 14.17 5.38
C SER A 114 -8.29 14.16 4.91
N MET A 115 -9.00 13.04 5.08
CA MET A 115 -10.40 12.97 4.68
C MET A 115 -11.29 13.90 5.51
N HIS A 116 -11.01 14.05 6.80
CA HIS A 116 -11.68 15.02 7.64
C HIS A 116 -11.44 16.45 7.15
N GLN A 117 -10.18 16.82 6.88
CA GLN A 117 -9.83 18.15 6.35
C GLN A 117 -10.52 18.44 5.01
N ILE A 118 -10.53 17.47 4.09
CA ILE A 118 -11.25 17.57 2.81
C ILE A 118 -12.75 17.76 3.05
N HIS A 119 -13.35 16.99 3.97
CA HIS A 119 -14.77 17.10 4.28
C HIS A 119 -15.15 18.50 4.80
N GLN A 120 -14.26 19.16 5.54
CA GLN A 120 -14.46 20.54 5.98
C GLN A 120 -14.49 21.55 4.83
N GLN A 121 -13.87 21.25 3.69
CA GLN A 121 -13.92 22.11 2.50
C GLN A 121 -15.24 21.99 1.73
N LEU A 122 -16.04 20.94 1.97
CA LEU A 122 -17.27 20.67 1.22
C LEU A 122 -18.47 21.41 1.79
N THR A 123 -19.36 21.87 0.91
CA THR A 123 -20.68 22.42 1.29
C THR A 123 -21.61 21.32 1.80
N ALA A 124 -22.72 21.70 2.45
CA ALA A 124 -23.74 20.75 2.92
C ALA A 124 -24.26 19.85 1.78
N ASP A 125 -24.56 20.43 0.61
CA ASP A 125 -25.07 19.69 -0.55
C ASP A 125 -24.03 18.72 -1.12
N GLN A 126 -22.77 19.13 -1.20
CA GLN A 126 -21.66 18.28 -1.64
C GLN A 126 -21.43 17.11 -0.67
N ARG A 127 -21.54 17.34 0.65
CA ARG A 127 -21.47 16.27 1.66
C ARG A 127 -22.63 15.28 1.49
N ALA A 128 -23.85 15.77 1.26
CA ALA A 128 -25.00 14.92 1.00
C ALA A 128 -24.83 14.09 -0.29
N LYS A 129 -24.33 14.70 -1.37
CA LYS A 129 -23.99 14.00 -2.62
C LYS A 129 -22.93 12.93 -2.40
N LEU A 130 -21.88 13.23 -1.64
CA LEU A 130 -20.82 12.28 -1.30
C LEU A 130 -21.35 11.07 -0.51
N ASN A 131 -22.23 11.30 0.47
CA ASN A 131 -22.83 10.20 1.25
C ASN A 131 -23.69 9.30 0.37
N ARG A 132 -24.55 9.86 -0.50
CA ARG A 132 -25.31 9.07 -1.48
C ARG A 132 -24.42 8.22 -2.39
N MET A 133 -23.26 8.74 -2.79
CA MET A 133 -22.30 7.98 -3.59
C MET A 133 -21.66 6.83 -2.80
N LYS A 134 -21.35 7.03 -1.52
CA LYS A 134 -20.87 5.97 -0.63
C LYS A 134 -21.92 4.86 -0.47
N ASP A 135 -23.17 5.22 -0.22
CA ASP A 135 -24.25 4.24 -0.03
C ASP A 135 -24.45 3.39 -1.28
N LYS A 136 -24.49 4.02 -2.46
CA LYS A 136 -24.55 3.30 -3.75
C LYS A 136 -23.35 2.36 -3.94
N MET A 137 -22.16 2.78 -3.53
CA MET A 137 -20.97 1.94 -3.60
C MET A 137 -21.08 0.75 -2.64
N HIS A 138 -21.56 0.95 -1.41
CA HIS A 138 -21.77 -0.11 -0.43
C HIS A 138 -22.80 -1.13 -0.92
N LYS A 139 -23.95 -0.67 -1.44
CA LYS A 139 -24.99 -1.55 -2.00
C LYS A 139 -24.43 -2.43 -3.14
N LYS A 140 -23.72 -1.82 -4.10
CA LYS A 140 -23.07 -2.58 -5.19
C LYS A 140 -22.03 -3.59 -4.70
N MET A 141 -21.39 -3.34 -3.56
CA MET A 141 -20.45 -4.30 -2.98
C MET A 141 -21.18 -5.46 -2.29
N GLN A 142 -22.31 -5.21 -1.64
CA GLN A 142 -23.18 -6.24 -1.06
C GLN A 142 -23.75 -7.14 -2.15
N GLU A 143 -24.38 -6.56 -3.18
CA GLU A 143 -24.94 -7.33 -4.31
C GLU A 143 -23.91 -8.28 -4.95
N LYS A 144 -22.66 -7.83 -5.09
CA LYS A 144 -21.56 -8.66 -5.61
C LYS A 144 -21.09 -9.76 -4.67
N GLN A 145 -21.26 -9.60 -3.36
CA GLN A 145 -20.97 -10.66 -2.39
C GLN A 145 -22.08 -11.70 -2.45
N ASP A 146 -23.33 -11.26 -2.50
CA ASP A 146 -24.49 -12.16 -2.56
C ASP A 146 -24.51 -13.00 -3.84
N HIS A 147 -24.10 -12.45 -4.99
CA HIS A 147 -24.00 -13.20 -6.27
C HIS A 147 -22.81 -14.17 -6.35
N LYS A 148 -21.91 -14.15 -5.37
CA LYS A 148 -20.77 -15.09 -5.30
C LYS A 148 -21.05 -16.30 -4.40
N HIS A 149 -22.19 -16.30 -3.72
CA HIS A 149 -22.70 -17.41 -2.90
C HIS A 149 -23.81 -18.14 -3.67
#